data_AF-A0A6V7Q5D7-F1
#
_entry.id   AF-A0A6V7Q5D7-F1
#
_cell.length_a   1.000
_cell.length_b   1.000
_cell.length_c   1.000
_cell.angle_alpha   90.00
_cell.angle_beta   90.00
_cell.angle_gamma   90.00
#
_symmetry.space_group_name_H-M   'P 1'
#
loop_
_entity.id
_entity.type
_entity.pdbx_description
1 polymer ?
#
loop_
_entity_poly.entity_id
_entity_poly.type
_entity_poly.pdbx_seq_one_letter_code
_entity_poly.pdbx_strand_id
1 'polypeptide(L)'
;MDEGFGAIVVNCKKLTRLAVSGLLTDKAFEYIGSYGKSPFGDAGLLSGIHHFYNMRFVWMSSCKLSLNGCKEVARRLPRLVVEVIRDRPEDEESGAVEKLYMYRSLAGPRDDAPPFVNIL
;
A
#
# COMPACT_ATOMS: atom_id res chain seq x y z
N MET A 1 -22.72 5.63 -13.92
CA MET A 1 -22.42 5.34 -12.50
C MET A 1 -20.99 5.75 -12.17
N ASP A 2 -20.03 5.44 -13.05
CA ASP A 2 -18.62 5.82 -12.91
C ASP A 2 -18.38 7.29 -12.60
N GLU A 3 -19.11 8.22 -13.24
CA GLU A 3 -18.92 9.66 -12.95
C GLU A 3 -19.39 10.07 -11.56
N GLY A 4 -20.50 9.49 -11.08
CA GLY A 4 -20.99 9.72 -9.72
C GLY A 4 -20.05 9.11 -8.68
N PHE A 5 -19.57 7.89 -8.93
CA PHE A 5 -18.53 7.25 -8.13
C PHE A 5 -17.24 8.09 -8.12
N GLY A 6 -16.79 8.52 -9.30
CA GLY A 6 -15.62 9.36 -9.50
C GLY A 6 -15.73 10.68 -8.74
N ALA A 7 -16.89 11.36 -8.80
CA ALA A 7 -17.12 12.59 -8.04
C ALA A 7 -16.96 12.39 -6.53
N ILE A 8 -17.41 11.25 -5.98
CA ILE A 8 -17.22 10.91 -4.55
C ILE A 8 -15.73 10.70 -4.25
N VAL A 9 -15.03 9.86 -5.02
CA VAL A 9 -13.60 9.58 -4.79
C VAL A 9 -12.74 10.84 -4.99
N VAL A 10 -13.10 11.71 -5.95
CA VAL A 10 -12.41 12.98 -6.21
C VAL A 10 -12.59 13.95 -5.04
N ASN A 11 -13.79 14.12 -4.50
CA ASN A 11 -14.06 15.16 -3.51
C ASN A 11 -13.86 14.70 -2.06
N CYS A 12 -14.10 13.43 -1.76
CA CYS A 12 -14.05 12.90 -0.40
C CYS A 12 -12.64 12.40 -0.04
N LYS A 13 -11.70 13.32 0.22
CA LYS A 13 -10.28 13.01 0.49
C LYS A 13 -9.98 12.18 1.76
N LYS A 14 -10.97 12.02 2.64
CA LYS A 14 -10.87 11.21 3.88
C LYS A 14 -11.68 9.92 3.81
N LEU A 15 -12.14 9.52 2.62
CA LEU A 15 -12.96 8.34 2.42
C LEU A 15 -12.14 7.07 2.71
N THR A 16 -12.54 6.32 3.74
CA THR A 16 -11.85 5.08 4.17
C THR A 16 -12.56 3.82 3.71
N ARG A 17 -13.84 3.92 3.35
CA ARG A 17 -14.66 2.83 2.82
C ARG A 17 -15.77 3.40 1.95
N LEU A 18 -15.94 2.86 0.75
CA LEU A 18 -17.05 3.15 -0.16
C LEU A 18 -17.55 1.82 -0.72
N ALA A 19 -18.84 1.57 -0.61
CA ALA A 19 -19.52 0.45 -1.26
C ALA A 19 -20.55 1.02 -2.23
N VAL A 20 -20.54 0.55 -3.47
CA VAL A 20 -21.48 0.97 -4.51
C VAL A 20 -22.03 -0.26 -5.22
N SER A 21 -23.24 -0.15 -5.75
CA SER A 21 -23.94 -1.21 -6.48
C SER A 21 -24.41 -0.69 -7.84
N GLY A 22 -24.43 -1.57 -8.84
CA GLY A 22 -24.79 -1.28 -10.23
C GLY A 22 -23.60 -1.41 -11.20
N LEU A 23 -23.81 -1.09 -12.48
CA LEU A 23 -22.80 -1.26 -13.53
C LEU A 23 -21.69 -0.21 -13.38
N LEU A 24 -20.50 -0.69 -13.02
CA LEU A 24 -19.25 0.07 -13.06
C LEU A 24 -18.38 -0.44 -14.20
N THR A 25 -17.66 0.47 -14.85
CA THR A 25 -16.68 0.13 -15.88
C THR A 25 -15.25 0.38 -15.38
N ASP A 26 -14.25 0.07 -16.21
CA ASP A 26 -12.84 0.35 -15.94
C ASP A 26 -12.57 1.83 -15.64
N LYS A 27 -13.42 2.75 -16.11
CA LYS A 27 -13.39 4.18 -15.78
C LYS A 27 -13.54 4.44 -14.27
N ALA A 28 -14.30 3.61 -13.55
CA ALA A 28 -14.41 3.72 -12.09
C ALA A 28 -13.10 3.35 -11.38
N PHE A 29 -12.40 2.33 -11.88
CA PHE A 29 -11.10 1.93 -11.35
C PHE A 29 -10.01 2.97 -11.66
N GLU A 30 -10.09 3.63 -12.82
CA GLU A 30 -9.24 4.79 -13.15
C GLU A 30 -9.42 5.92 -12.12
N TYR A 31 -10.67 6.22 -11.70
CA TYR A 31 -10.92 7.20 -10.64
C TYR A 31 -10.35 6.77 -9.28
N ILE A 32 -10.40 5.48 -8.93
CA ILE A 32 -9.74 4.96 -7.72
C ILE A 32 -8.23 5.14 -7.82
N GLY A 33 -7.61 4.74 -8.93
CA GLY A 33 -6.17 4.88 -9.14
C GLY A 33 -5.71 6.33 -9.08
N SER A 34 -6.50 7.24 -9.67
CA SER A 34 -6.17 8.67 -9.77
C SER A 34 -6.42 9.45 -8.48
N TYR A 35 -7.50 9.12 -7.76
CA TYR A 35 -8.01 9.96 -6.66
C TYR A 35 -8.21 9.24 -5.33
N GLY A 36 -8.24 7.91 -5.33
CA GLY A 36 -8.27 7.06 -4.13
C GLY A 36 -6.92 7.06 -3.41
N LYS A 37 -6.42 8.25 -3.06
CA LYS A 37 -5.20 8.41 -2.28
C LYS A 37 -5.54 8.16 -0.83
N SER A 38 -4.96 7.11 -0.28
CA SER A 38 -4.93 6.86 1.14
C SER A 38 -4.26 8.04 1.86
N PRO A 39 -4.87 8.63 2.92
CA PRO A 39 -4.19 9.63 3.75
C PRO A 39 -3.08 9.00 4.60
N PHE A 40 -2.90 7.68 4.55
CA PHE A 40 -1.91 6.97 5.33
C PHE A 40 -0.52 7.15 4.70
N GLY A 41 0.33 7.88 5.41
CA GLY A 41 1.77 7.93 5.19
C GLY A 41 2.51 7.29 6.38
N ASP A 42 3.79 7.59 6.52
CA ASP A 42 4.67 6.98 7.55
C ASP A 42 4.10 7.08 8.97
N ALA A 43 3.46 8.19 9.34
CA ALA A 43 2.84 8.33 10.66
C ALA A 43 1.72 7.29 10.91
N GLY A 44 0.94 6.97 9.88
CA GLY A 44 -0.10 5.93 9.95
C GLY A 44 0.49 4.52 9.95
N LEU A 45 1.58 4.31 9.19
CA LEU A 45 2.31 3.05 9.20
C LEU A 45 2.94 2.77 10.57
N LEU A 46 3.65 3.74 11.13
CA LEU A 46 4.40 3.59 12.38
C LEU A 46 3.49 3.53 13.62
N SER A 47 2.30 4.13 13.60
CA SER A 47 1.32 4.01 14.69
C SER A 47 0.78 2.58 14.84
N GLY A 48 0.78 1.80 13.75
CA GLY A 48 0.34 0.40 13.72
C GLY A 48 1.37 -0.64 14.19
N ILE A 49 2.61 -0.24 14.49
CA ILE A 49 3.74 -1.16 14.73
C ILE A 49 3.44 -2.22 15.80
N HIS A 50 2.74 -1.85 16.87
CA HIS A 50 2.44 -2.77 17.97
C HIS A 50 1.35 -3.82 17.62
N HIS A 51 0.68 -3.67 16.48
CA HIS A 51 -0.41 -4.55 16.05
C HIS A 51 -0.02 -5.49 14.90
N PHE A 52 1.02 -5.18 14.12
CA PHE A 52 1.32 -5.92 12.89
C PHE A 52 1.61 -7.41 13.10
N TYR A 53 2.19 -7.82 14.23
CA TYR A 53 2.39 -9.24 14.53
C TYR A 53 1.12 -10.05 14.82
N ASN A 54 0.01 -9.36 15.13
CA ASN A 54 -1.30 -9.97 15.37
C ASN A 54 -2.14 -10.03 14.08
N MET A 55 -1.66 -9.43 12.99
CA MET A 55 -2.30 -9.47 11.69
C MET A 55 -1.70 -10.57 10.82
N ARG A 56 -2.49 -11.11 9.90
CA ARG A 56 -1.99 -12.10 8.93
C ARG A 56 -1.06 -11.45 7.91
N PHE A 57 -1.47 -10.29 7.39
CA PHE A 57 -0.69 -9.46 6.49
C PHE A 57 -1.23 -8.02 6.52
N VAL A 58 -0.45 -7.08 5.99
CA VAL A 58 -0.83 -5.71 5.71
C VAL A 58 -0.51 -5.42 4.24
N TRP A 59 -1.45 -4.81 3.54
CA TRP A 59 -1.28 -4.36 2.16
C TRP A 59 -1.59 -2.87 2.09
N MET A 60 -0.68 -2.08 1.52
CA MET A 60 -0.86 -0.66 1.31
C MET A 60 -0.43 -0.32 -0.12
N SER A 61 -1.37 0.16 -0.93
CA SER A 61 -1.09 0.67 -2.28
C SER A 61 -1.57 2.11 -2.40
N SER A 62 -0.96 2.90 -3.27
CA SER A 62 -1.34 4.31 -3.49
C SER A 62 -1.34 5.14 -2.20
N CYS A 63 -0.42 4.82 -1.29
CA CYS A 63 -0.20 5.48 0.00
C CYS A 63 1.01 6.41 -0.07
N LYS A 64 1.08 7.42 0.81
CA LYS A 64 2.23 8.35 0.87
C LYS A 64 3.33 7.80 1.79
N LEU A 65 3.78 6.59 1.49
CA LEU A 65 4.82 5.92 2.27
C LEU A 65 6.20 6.26 1.71
N SER A 66 7.14 6.50 2.61
CA SER A 66 8.55 6.62 2.24
C SER A 66 9.26 5.27 2.39
N LEU A 67 10.32 5.07 1.61
CA LEU A 67 11.19 3.90 1.77
C LEU A 67 11.79 3.83 3.18
N ASN A 68 12.12 4.98 3.77
CA ASN A 68 12.66 5.05 5.13
C ASN A 68 11.63 4.63 6.19
N GLY A 69 10.36 5.02 6.02
CA GLY A 69 9.27 4.56 6.88
C GLY A 69 9.13 3.04 6.86
N CYS A 70 9.25 2.42 5.67
CA CYS A 70 9.21 0.97 5.51
C CYS A 70 10.43 0.29 6.14
N LYS A 71 11.65 0.82 5.94
CA LYS A 71 12.88 0.33 6.58
C LYS A 71 12.82 0.41 8.10
N GLU A 72 12.20 1.46 8.64
CA GLU A 72 12.02 1.59 10.10
C GLU A 72 11.09 0.52 10.66
N VAL A 73 10.03 0.14 9.93
CA VAL A 73 9.19 -1.02 10.29
C VAL A 73 10.00 -2.31 10.26
N ALA A 74 10.74 -2.58 9.19
CA ALA A 74 11.58 -3.78 9.06
C ALA A 74 12.60 -3.89 10.22
N ARG A 75 13.26 -2.78 10.55
CA ARG A 75 14.21 -2.67 11.65
C ARG A 75 13.57 -2.94 13.02
N ARG A 76 12.36 -2.41 13.27
CA ARG A 76 11.66 -2.56 14.55
C ARG A 76 10.98 -3.93 14.70
N LEU A 77 10.63 -4.59 13.60
CA LEU A 77 9.87 -5.84 13.56
C LEU A 77 10.62 -6.90 12.72
N PRO A 78 11.72 -7.49 13.23
CA PRO A 78 12.60 -8.37 12.44
C PRO A 78 11.99 -9.71 12.00
N ARG A 79 10.80 -10.08 12.50
CA ARG A 79 10.04 -11.27 12.06
C ARG A 79 8.87 -10.92 11.14
N LEU A 80 8.75 -9.66 10.76
CA LEU A 80 7.82 -9.18 9.75
C LEU A 80 8.61 -8.97 8.46
N VAL A 81 8.25 -9.71 7.42
CA VAL A 81 8.81 -9.49 6.08
C VAL A 81 8.15 -8.24 5.51
N VAL A 82 8.95 -7.31 4.99
CA VAL A 82 8.51 -6.03 4.45
C VAL A 82 8.90 -5.98 2.98
N GLU A 83 7.92 -6.17 2.10
CA GLU A 83 8.11 -6.17 0.65
C GLU A 83 7.61 -4.87 0.02
N VAL A 84 8.50 -4.16 -0.66
CA VAL A 84 8.15 -3.03 -1.53
C VAL A 84 8.02 -3.55 -2.95
N ILE A 85 6.83 -3.41 -3.53
CA ILE A 85 6.48 -3.92 -4.85
C ILE A 85 6.29 -2.73 -5.79
N ARG A 86 6.98 -2.76 -6.94
CA ARG A 86 6.96 -1.71 -7.97
C ARG A 86 6.22 -2.20 -9.21
N ASP A 87 5.51 -1.31 -9.90
CA ASP A 87 4.90 -1.60 -11.19
C ASP A 87 5.89 -1.53 -12.35
N ARG A 88 6.85 -0.60 -12.28
CA ARG A 88 7.90 -0.46 -13.29
C ARG A 88 9.29 -0.41 -12.65
N PRO A 89 10.31 -0.97 -13.32
CA PRO A 89 11.68 -0.98 -12.81
C PRO A 89 12.32 0.41 -12.73
N GLU A 90 11.86 1.36 -13.55
CA GLU A 90 12.37 2.75 -13.61
C GLU A 90 12.01 3.58 -12.37
N ASP A 91 11.03 3.13 -11.56
CA ASP A 91 10.53 3.86 -10.40
C ASP A 91 11.48 3.78 -9.17
N GLU A 92 12.65 3.14 -9.30
CA GLU A 92 13.67 3.08 -8.24
C GLU A 92 14.20 4.47 -7.82
N GLU A 93 14.38 5.39 -8.77
CA GLU A 93 14.93 6.73 -8.49
C GLU A 93 13.94 7.62 -7.73
N SER A 94 12.63 7.35 -7.83
CA SER A 94 11.60 8.18 -7.20
C SER A 94 11.60 8.07 -5.68
N GLY A 95 12.07 6.94 -5.12
CA GLY A 95 12.03 6.65 -3.68
C GLY A 95 10.61 6.50 -3.10
N ALA A 96 9.58 6.60 -3.95
CA ALA A 96 8.19 6.43 -3.59
C ALA A 96 7.84 4.94 -3.48
N VAL A 97 7.10 4.57 -2.43
CA VAL A 97 6.61 3.19 -2.25
C VAL A 97 5.22 3.08 -2.85
N GLU A 98 5.12 2.48 -4.04
CA GLU A 98 3.84 2.30 -4.74
C GLU A 98 2.94 1.29 -4.03
N LYS A 99 3.54 0.14 -3.67
CA LYS A 99 2.88 -0.94 -2.94
C LYS A 99 3.80 -1.46 -1.85
N LEU A 100 3.23 -1.67 -0.68
CA LEU A 100 3.84 -2.27 0.48
C LEU A 100 3.03 -3.50 0.85
N TYR A 101 3.71 -4.64 0.95
CA TYR A 101 3.16 -5.88 1.47
C TYR A 101 3.97 -6.33 2.67
N MET A 102 3.32 -6.52 3.82
CA MET A 102 3.97 -6.98 5.04
C MET A 102 3.29 -8.22 5.57
N TYR A 103 4.07 -9.19 6.03
CA TYR A 103 3.53 -10.40 6.63
C TYR A 103 4.48 -11.00 7.65
N ARG A 104 3.92 -11.66 8.66
CA ARG A 104 4.74 -12.35 9.67
C ARG A 104 5.28 -13.64 9.06
N SER A 105 6.58 -13.86 9.19
CA SER A 105 7.23 -15.11 8.76
C SER A 105 8.05 -15.71 9.89
N LEU A 106 7.96 -17.04 10.05
CA LEU A 106 8.89 -17.80 10.87
C LEU A 106 10.11 -18.27 10.07
N ALA A 107 9.96 -18.42 8.75
CA ALA A 107 11.03 -18.82 7.84
C ALA A 107 11.92 -17.64 7.42
N GLY A 108 11.49 -16.40 7.71
CA GLY A 108 12.14 -15.19 7.21
C GLY A 108 11.66 -14.83 5.79
N PRO A 109 12.43 -13.98 5.09
CA PRO A 109 12.21 -13.63 3.68
C PRO A 109 12.17 -14.85 2.75
N ARG A 110 11.42 -14.75 1.65
CA ARG A 110 11.45 -15.72 0.56
C ARG A 110 12.65 -15.48 -0.36
N ASP A 111 13.12 -16.53 -1.03
CA ASP A 111 14.26 -16.54 -1.95
C ASP A 111 13.85 -16.44 -3.43
N ASP A 112 12.55 -16.48 -3.72
CA ASP A 112 11.96 -16.42 -5.06
C ASP A 112 11.42 -15.03 -5.45
N ALA A 113 11.91 -13.98 -4.80
CA ALA A 113 11.47 -12.60 -5.07
C ALA A 113 11.76 -12.20 -6.53
N PRO A 114 10.74 -11.79 -7.31
CA PRO A 114 10.99 -11.30 -8.66
C PRO A 114 11.66 -9.91 -8.60
N PRO A 115 12.32 -9.46 -9.69
CA PRO A 115 13.16 -8.25 -9.66
C PRO A 115 12.45 -6.94 -9.26
N PHE A 116 11.12 -6.86 -9.44
CA PHE A 116 10.32 -5.69 -9.07
C PHE A 116 9.86 -5.70 -7.59
N VAL A 117 10.26 -6.72 -6.81
CA VAL A 117 10.03 -6.80 -5.38
C VAL A 117 11.34 -6.63 -4.64
N ASN A 118 11.38 -5.64 -3.75
CA ASN A 118 12.49 -5.41 -2.84
C ASN A 118 12.08 -5.78 -1.42
N ILE A 119 12.76 -6.76 -0.82
CA ILE A 119 12.54 -7.15 0.58
C ILE A 119 13.51 -6.36 1.46
N LEU A 120 12.97 -5.65 2.45
CA LEU A 120 13.72 -4.74 3.35
C LEU A 120 14.18 -5.40 4.64
#